data_AF-A0A356S6Y7-F1
#
_entry.id   AF-A0A356S6Y7-F1
#
_cell.length_a   1.000
_cell.length_b   1.000
_cell.length_c   1.000
_cell.angle_alpha   90.00
_cell.angle_beta   90.00
_cell.angle_gamma   90.00
#
_symmetry.space_group_name_H-M   'P 1'
#
loop_
_entity.id
_entity.type
_entity.pdbx_description
1 polymer ?
#
loop_
_entity_poly.entity_id
_entity_poly.type
_entity_poly.pdbx_seq_one_letter_code
_entity_poly.pdbx_strand_id
1 'polypeptide(L)'
;YEASQESDPAALPPLLAHLDASWLWSVCAFGRNESRCMDEAIKAGGHCRVGFENNLSLPDGNTASSNADLVRSAAELVLEAGCSVADPATARELLQVHWR
;
A
#
# COMPACT_ATOMS: atom_id res chain seq x y z
N TYR A 1 7.18 -17.75 -4.64
CA TYR A 1 7.56 -16.72 -3.67
C TYR A 1 9.04 -16.45 -3.83
N GLU A 2 9.43 -15.18 -3.84
CA GLU A 2 10.84 -14.79 -3.79
C GLU A 2 11.47 -15.32 -2.50
N ALA A 3 12.69 -15.85 -2.60
CA ALA A 3 13.35 -16.52 -1.49
C ALA A 3 13.64 -15.56 -0.32
N SER A 4 13.81 -14.27 -0.60
CA SER A 4 14.05 -13.21 0.37
C SER A 4 12.77 -12.68 1.03
N GLN A 5 11.60 -12.97 0.45
CA GLN A 5 10.34 -12.29 0.78
C GLN A 5 10.46 -10.75 0.72
N GLU A 6 11.33 -10.22 -0.13
CA GLU A 6 11.47 -8.79 -0.40
C GLU A 6 10.81 -8.46 -1.73
N SER A 7 9.84 -7.55 -1.71
CA SER A 7 9.18 -7.06 -2.93
C SER A 7 10.07 -6.05 -3.67
N ASP A 8 10.03 -6.06 -5.00
CA ASP A 8 10.67 -5.06 -5.84
C ASP A 8 9.60 -4.08 -6.37
N PRO A 9 9.70 -2.77 -6.11
CA PRO A 9 8.79 -1.78 -6.71
C PRO A 9 8.72 -1.85 -8.24
N ALA A 10 9.82 -2.24 -8.90
CA ALA A 10 9.87 -2.37 -10.36
C ALA A 10 9.02 -3.54 -10.89
N ALA A 11 8.58 -4.46 -10.02
CA ALA A 11 7.66 -5.54 -10.39
C ALA A 11 6.21 -5.07 -10.53
N LEU A 12 5.85 -3.88 -10.06
CA LEU A 12 4.47 -3.39 -10.09
C LEU A 12 4.00 -3.00 -11.51
N PRO A 13 4.71 -2.18 -12.31
CA PRO A 13 4.22 -1.73 -13.62
C PRO A 13 3.82 -2.86 -14.59
N PRO A 14 4.57 -3.98 -14.70
CA PRO A 14 4.15 -5.12 -15.52
C PRO A 14 2.81 -5.74 -15.08
N LEU A 15 2.50 -5.74 -13.77
CA LEU A 15 1.22 -6.24 -13.26
C LEU A 15 0.08 -5.29 -13.60
N LEU A 16 0.32 -3.98 -13.49
CA LEU A 16 -0.69 -2.95 -13.80
C LEU A 16 -1.14 -2.99 -15.26
N ALA A 17 -0.29 -3.43 -16.17
CA ALA A 17 -0.64 -3.59 -17.59
C ALA A 17 -1.77 -4.60 -17.84
N HIS A 18 -2.11 -5.44 -16.85
CA HIS A 18 -3.19 -6.41 -16.92
C HIS A 18 -4.48 -5.94 -16.25
N LEU A 19 -4.49 -4.76 -15.62
CA LEU A 19 -5.66 -4.23 -14.93
C LEU A 19 -6.53 -3.42 -15.89
N ASP A 20 -7.85 -3.54 -15.70
CA ASP A 20 -8.80 -2.62 -16.32
C ASP A 20 -8.86 -1.32 -15.52
N ALA A 21 -8.97 -0.17 -16.21
CA ALA A 21 -9.01 1.14 -15.59
C ALA A 21 -10.22 1.35 -14.66
N SER A 22 -11.29 0.54 -14.80
CA SER A 22 -12.46 0.58 -13.93
C SER A 22 -12.29 -0.18 -12.61
N TRP A 23 -11.22 -0.95 -12.45
CA TRP A 23 -11.04 -1.77 -11.25
C TRP A 23 -10.44 -0.97 -10.10
N LEU A 24 -11.01 -1.16 -8.92
CA LEU A 24 -10.35 -0.80 -7.66
C LEU A 24 -9.37 -1.91 -7.30
N TRP A 25 -8.12 -1.52 -7.03
CA TRP A 25 -7.06 -2.47 -6.70
C TRP A 25 -6.21 -1.96 -5.54
N SER A 26 -5.57 -2.90 -4.86
CA SER A 26 -4.65 -2.62 -3.76
C SER A 26 -3.41 -3.49 -3.87
N VAL A 27 -2.27 -2.98 -3.40
CA VAL A 27 -1.01 -3.73 -3.29
C VAL A 27 -0.67 -3.98 -1.84
N CYS A 28 -0.20 -5.20 -1.57
CA CYS A 28 0.67 -5.51 -0.44
C CYS A 28 2.06 -5.85 -0.96
N ALA A 29 3.08 -5.49 -0.20
CA ALA A 29 4.48 -5.73 -0.54
C ALA A 29 5.20 -6.15 0.72
N PHE A 30 6.06 -7.17 0.61
CA PHE A 30 6.76 -7.75 1.74
C PHE A 30 8.17 -7.17 1.88
N GLY A 31 8.64 -7.06 3.11
CA GLY A 31 10.00 -6.63 3.43
C GLY A 31 10.19 -5.11 3.39
N ARG A 32 11.46 -4.70 3.40
CA ARG A 32 11.90 -3.31 3.58
C ARG A 32 11.45 -2.37 2.48
N ASN A 33 11.14 -2.92 1.32
CA ASN A 33 10.64 -2.16 0.18
C ASN A 33 9.13 -1.87 0.23
N GLU A 34 8.38 -2.31 1.26
CA GLU A 34 6.94 -2.07 1.36
C GLU A 34 6.57 -0.60 1.10
N SER A 35 7.23 0.35 1.77
CA SER A 35 6.97 1.79 1.60
C SER A 35 7.21 2.27 0.16
N ARG A 36 8.26 1.79 -0.51
CA ARG A 36 8.55 2.14 -1.92
C ARG A 36 7.50 1.56 -2.86
N CYS A 37 7.02 0.34 -2.59
CA CYS A 37 5.92 -0.24 -3.35
C CYS A 37 4.61 0.52 -3.14
N MET A 38 4.33 1.02 -1.92
CA MET A 38 3.15 1.84 -1.64
C MET A 38 3.21 3.17 -2.39
N ASP A 39 4.37 3.84 -2.42
CA ASP A 39 4.57 5.09 -3.18
C ASP A 39 4.27 4.90 -4.68
N GLU A 40 4.81 3.84 -5.29
CA GLU A 40 4.51 3.50 -6.69
C GLU A 40 3.04 3.13 -6.92
N ALA A 41 2.40 2.43 -5.96
CA ALA A 41 0.98 2.12 -6.04
C ALA A 41 0.11 3.39 -5.99
N ILE A 42 0.41 4.34 -5.10
CA ILE A 42 -0.30 5.61 -4.95
C ILE A 42 -0.19 6.43 -6.25
N LYS A 43 1.02 6.57 -6.81
CA LYS A 43 1.26 7.27 -8.08
C LYS A 43 0.47 6.67 -9.25
N ALA A 44 0.26 5.35 -9.22
CA ALA A 44 -0.52 4.63 -10.22
C ALA A 44 -2.04 4.64 -9.96
N GLY A 45 -2.51 5.30 -8.90
CA GLY A 45 -3.94 5.39 -8.55
C GLY A 45 -4.48 4.17 -7.79
N GLY A 46 -3.62 3.34 -7.21
CA GLY A 46 -4.00 2.19 -6.40
C GLY A 46 -4.09 2.46 -4.89
N HIS A 47 -4.59 1.47 -4.16
CA HIS A 47 -4.68 1.50 -2.70
C HIS A 47 -3.56 0.69 -2.02
N CYS A 48 -3.28 1.02 -0.76
CA CYS A 48 -2.18 0.44 0.00
C CYS A 48 -2.66 -0.53 1.08
N ARG A 49 -1.96 -1.65 1.26
CA ARG A 49 -2.07 -2.52 2.44
C ARG A 49 -0.71 -2.60 3.12
N VAL A 50 -0.65 -2.15 4.37
CA VAL A 50 0.56 -2.18 5.20
C VAL A 50 0.34 -2.91 6.51
N GLY A 51 1.42 -3.38 7.13
CA GLY A 51 1.40 -3.90 8.50
C GLY A 51 2.46 -4.96 8.78
N PHE A 52 2.53 -5.41 10.03
CA PHE A 52 3.49 -6.41 10.54
C PHE A 52 3.38 -7.78 9.88
N GLU A 53 2.27 -8.08 9.22
CA GLU A 53 2.15 -9.26 8.36
C GLU A 53 3.12 -9.19 7.17
N ASN A 54 3.38 -7.99 6.66
CA ASN A 54 4.19 -7.75 5.48
C ASN A 54 5.63 -7.34 5.83
N ASN A 55 5.80 -6.48 6.83
CA ASN A 55 7.03 -5.72 7.05
C ASN A 55 7.14 -5.22 8.50
N LEU A 56 8.38 -5.10 9.01
CA LEU A 56 8.68 -4.56 10.33
C LEU A 56 9.54 -3.29 10.28
N SER A 57 9.90 -2.80 9.09
CA SER A 57 10.84 -1.69 8.91
C SER A 57 10.15 -0.40 8.44
N LEU A 58 10.53 0.72 9.01
CA LEU A 58 10.20 2.06 8.54
C LEU A 58 11.04 2.43 7.30
N PRO A 59 10.65 3.46 6.53
CA PRO A 59 11.38 3.85 5.31
C PRO A 59 12.82 4.29 5.56
N ASP A 60 13.12 4.78 6.77
CA ASP A 60 14.46 5.17 7.21
C ASP A 60 15.35 3.96 7.61
N GLY A 61 14.79 2.75 7.58
CA GLY A 61 15.47 1.50 7.93
C GLY A 61 15.35 1.09 9.40
N ASN A 62 14.76 1.92 10.26
CA ASN A 62 14.50 1.57 11.66
C ASN A 62 13.38 0.53 11.77
N THR A 63 13.35 -0.23 12.86
CA THR A 63 12.22 -1.14 13.15
C THR A 63 11.01 -0.33 13.62
N ALA A 64 9.86 -0.54 12.98
CA ALA A 64 8.58 0.03 13.40
C ALA A 64 8.19 -0.51 14.78
N SER A 65 7.76 0.38 15.69
CA SER A 65 7.35 -0.02 17.04
C SER A 65 5.91 -0.54 17.08
N SER A 66 5.10 -0.18 16.07
CA SER A 66 3.71 -0.60 15.95
C SER A 66 3.23 -0.62 14.49
N ASN A 67 2.13 -1.33 14.23
CA ASN A 67 1.40 -1.20 12.96
C ASN A 67 1.00 0.26 12.67
N ALA A 68 0.71 1.05 13.72
CA ALA A 68 0.34 2.45 13.56
C ALA A 68 1.47 3.30 12.97
N ASP A 69 2.74 2.92 13.19
CA ASP A 69 3.88 3.63 12.58
C ASP A 69 3.95 3.37 11.08
N LEU A 70 3.72 2.12 10.65
CA LEU A 70 3.62 1.77 9.22
C LEU A 70 2.42 2.44 8.55
N VAL A 71 1.26 2.45 9.22
CA VAL A 71 0.06 3.16 8.74
C VAL A 71 0.30 4.65 8.61
N ARG A 72 0.98 5.28 9.58
CA ARG A 72 1.32 6.71 9.52
C ARG A 72 2.24 7.03 8.33
N SER A 73 3.29 6.23 8.14
CA SER A 73 4.20 6.40 7.01
C SER A 73 3.49 6.25 5.67
N ALA A 74 2.59 5.27 5.52
CA ALA A 74 1.79 5.14 4.30
C ALA A 74 0.82 6.31 4.11
N ALA A 75 0.20 6.81 5.18
CA ALA A 75 -0.68 7.97 5.14
C ALA A 75 0.06 9.26 4.73
N GLU A 76 1.30 9.45 5.19
CA GLU A 76 2.16 10.57 4.79
C GLU A 76 2.41 10.55 3.27
N LEU A 77 2.75 9.39 2.69
CA LEU A 77 2.90 9.24 1.24
C LEU A 77 1.63 9.60 0.46
N VAL A 78 0.46 9.19 0.96
CA VAL A 78 -0.84 9.54 0.34
C VAL A 78 -1.05 11.06 0.33
N LEU A 79 -0.72 11.73 1.42
CA LEU A 79 -0.86 13.19 1.55
C LEU A 79 0.17 13.93 0.68
N GLU A 80 1.41 13.45 0.62
CA GLU A 80 2.47 13.99 -0.23
C GLU A 80 2.14 13.90 -1.73
N ALA A 81 1.44 12.84 -2.14
CA ALA A 81 0.92 12.70 -3.50
C ALA A 81 -0.29 13.62 -3.81
N GLY A 82 -0.76 14.41 -2.84
CA GLY A 82 -1.93 15.28 -2.98
C GLY A 82 -3.27 14.55 -2.91
N CYS A 83 -3.28 13.30 -2.45
CA CYS A 83 -4.48 12.50 -2.24
C CYS A 83 -5.00 12.65 -0.80
N SER A 84 -6.15 12.04 -0.51
CA SER A 84 -6.72 11.94 0.84
C SER A 84 -6.75 10.49 1.31
N VAL A 85 -6.53 10.29 2.62
CA VAL A 85 -6.72 8.98 3.26
C VAL A 85 -8.22 8.77 3.48
N ALA A 86 -8.77 7.70 2.90
CA ALA A 86 -10.17 7.35 3.08
C ALA A 86 -10.46 6.95 4.53
N ASP A 87 -11.52 7.52 5.11
CA ASP A 87 -12.05 7.04 6.38
C ASP A 87 -12.88 5.74 6.17
N PRO A 88 -13.30 5.05 7.25
CA PRO A 88 -14.06 3.80 7.11
C PRO A 88 -15.43 3.95 6.42
N ALA A 89 -16.04 5.13 6.43
CA ALA A 89 -17.30 5.35 5.71
C ALA A 89 -17.04 5.40 4.20
N THR A 90 -16.08 6.23 3.79
CA THR A 90 -15.60 6.38 2.41
C THR A 90 -15.13 5.04 1.85
N ALA A 91 -14.35 4.27 2.62
CA ALA A 91 -13.88 2.95 2.18
C ALA A 91 -15.03 1.97 1.91
N ARG A 92 -16.11 1.98 2.71
CA ARG A 92 -17.28 1.12 2.47
C ARG A 92 -18.04 1.52 1.20
N GLU A 93 -18.14 2.81 0.93
CA GLU A 93 -18.77 3.33 -0.29
C GLU A 93 -17.96 2.93 -1.53
N LEU A 94 -16.63 3.14 -1.50
CA LEU A 94 -15.73 2.75 -2.59
C LEU A 94 -15.79 1.26 -2.88
N LEU A 95 -15.67 0.43 -1.83
CA LEU A 95 -15.62 -1.02 -1.96
C LEU A 95 -17.00 -1.68 -2.05
N GLN A 96 -18.09 -0.90 -2.01
CA GLN A 96 -19.47 -1.37 -2.04
C GLN A 96 -19.77 -2.47 -0.99
N VAL A 97 -19.18 -2.33 0.21
CA VAL A 97 -19.36 -3.31 1.30
C VAL A 97 -20.64 -3.00 2.06
N HIS A 98 -21.68 -3.78 1.80
CA HIS A 98 -22.96 -3.73 2.51
C HIS A 98 -23.06 -4.90 3.49
N TRP A 99 -22.95 -4.60 4.79
CA TRP A 99 -23.21 -5.59 5.83
C TRP A 99 -24.73 -5.82 5.93
N ARG A 100 -25.15 -7.08 5.95
CA ARG A 100 -26.53 -7.50 6.28
C ARG A 100 -26.62 -7.88 7.75
#